data_AF-A0A350PY44-F1
#
_entry.id   AF-A0A350PY44-F1
#
_cell.length_a   1.000
_cell.length_b   1.000
_cell.length_c   1.000
_cell.angle_alpha   90.00
_cell.angle_beta   90.00
_cell.angle_gamma   90.00
#
_symmetry.space_group_name_H-M   'P 1'
#
loop_
_entity.id
_entity.type
_entity.pdbx_description
1 polymer ?
#
loop_
_entity_poly.entity_id
_entity_poly.type
_entity_poly.pdbx_seq_one_letter_code
_entity_poly.pdbx_strand_id
1 'polypeptide(L)'
;MDQVLNEIRIAYQDVGINNDLATCQEQAEAPLYSIHFNQAEELFIKTAEPLFVPRLPIHHDIKRQTPDAPYIRSVADVVRQLCKMLPNCMAGLSYFFDPGEILKPCFYHLYKLEDNIYLYLLRLDLEPRHLEIEVLQAGSNDITPAYSTKHLYLESELIPLEAVMWENGRVRAFVLKQLISQTWIGETGKGYFVRGIWMDSDLSKFFTRLFLPSGKRIYPFFPLFCKYRTVCAAAPVLTGSGRRHLLPALHHSVKLLLPEMHQIQETLRSAKFAEDLPIYQKLREQLPERWRHYFNCFSMESYLNENEHKEYLLHHEHKPSV
;
A
#
# COMPACT_ATOMS: atom_id res chain seq x y z
N MET A 1 13.17 -3.12 -10.15
CA MET A 1 14.00 -2.09 -10.82
C MET A 1 13.72 -0.70 -10.23
N ASP A 2 12.53 -0.48 -9.67
CA ASP A 2 12.10 0.73 -8.95
C ASP A 2 12.81 1.02 -7.62
N GLN A 3 13.52 0.04 -7.04
CA GLN A 3 14.29 0.28 -5.81
C GLN A 3 15.58 1.11 -6.04
N VAL A 4 15.99 1.32 -7.30
CA VAL A 4 17.19 2.09 -7.66
C VAL A 4 16.84 3.50 -8.14
N LEU A 5 15.63 3.72 -8.65
CA LEU A 5 15.18 4.99 -9.20
C LEU A 5 14.23 5.67 -8.21
N ASN A 6 14.41 6.97 -7.98
CA ASN A 6 13.55 7.77 -7.09
C ASN A 6 12.17 8.10 -7.70
N GLU A 7 11.63 7.19 -8.51
CA GLU A 7 10.45 7.45 -9.31
C GLU A 7 9.61 6.20 -9.55
N ILE A 8 8.30 6.39 -9.60
CA ILE A 8 7.34 5.40 -10.10
C ILE A 8 6.93 5.86 -11.49
N ARG A 9 7.24 5.09 -12.52
CA ARG A 9 6.97 5.45 -13.92
C ARG A 9 5.60 4.93 -14.36
N ILE A 10 4.88 5.76 -15.09
CA ILE A 10 3.63 5.39 -15.76
C ILE A 10 3.95 5.09 -17.22
N ALA A 11 4.09 3.81 -17.51
CA ALA A 11 4.45 3.32 -18.83
C ALA A 11 3.28 3.37 -19.83
N TYR A 12 2.11 2.97 -19.37
CA TYR A 12 0.90 2.88 -20.18
C TYR A 12 -0.35 3.10 -19.32
N GLN A 13 -1.34 3.76 -19.91
CA GLN A 13 -2.67 3.95 -19.32
C GLN A 13 -3.71 3.53 -20.34
N ASP A 14 -4.63 2.66 -19.93
CA ASP A 14 -5.72 2.23 -20.80
C ASP A 14 -6.91 3.20 -20.69
N VAL A 15 -7.38 3.72 -21.82
CA VAL A 15 -8.50 4.67 -21.85
C VAL A 15 -9.81 4.00 -21.46
N GLY A 16 -10.02 2.73 -21.86
CA GLY A 16 -11.23 1.99 -21.54
C GLY A 16 -11.36 1.74 -20.04
N ILE A 17 -10.30 1.21 -19.42
CA ILE A 17 -10.25 0.97 -17.97
C ILE A 17 -10.45 2.28 -17.20
N ASN A 18 -9.79 3.37 -17.62
CA ASN A 18 -9.94 4.66 -16.95
C ASN A 18 -11.33 5.27 -17.13
N ASN A 19 -12.01 5.03 -18.26
CA ASN A 19 -13.40 5.42 -18.43
C ASN A 19 -14.32 4.63 -17.48
N ASP A 20 -14.12 3.31 -17.34
CA ASP A 20 -14.88 2.48 -16.40
C ASP A 20 -14.71 3.00 -14.95
N LEU A 21 -13.48 3.31 -14.54
CA LEU A 21 -13.18 3.89 -13.22
C LEU A 21 -13.84 5.27 -13.02
N ALA A 22 -13.87 6.10 -14.07
CA ALA A 22 -14.49 7.43 -14.00
C ALA A 22 -16.02 7.38 -13.77
N THR A 23 -16.66 6.25 -14.06
CA THR A 23 -18.09 6.06 -13.75
C THR A 23 -18.37 5.73 -12.28
N CYS A 24 -17.36 5.32 -11.51
CA CYS A 24 -17.52 5.03 -10.09
C CYS A 24 -17.76 6.31 -9.29
N GLN A 25 -18.82 6.31 -8.48
CA GLN A 25 -19.16 7.41 -7.57
C GLN A 25 -19.08 6.93 -6.12
N GLU A 26 -18.66 7.83 -5.22
CA GLU A 26 -18.66 7.57 -3.78
C GLU A 26 -20.12 7.60 -3.28
N GLN A 27 -20.62 6.44 -2.87
CA GLN A 27 -21.95 6.21 -2.30
C GLN A 27 -21.89 6.30 -0.77
N ALA A 28 -23.00 6.70 -0.14
CA ALA A 28 -23.08 6.89 1.31
C ALA A 28 -23.05 5.59 2.14
N GLU A 29 -23.20 4.44 1.50
CA GLU A 29 -23.26 3.14 2.18
C GLU A 29 -21.90 2.70 2.74
N ALA A 30 -21.96 1.96 3.85
CA ALA A 30 -20.79 1.42 4.51
C ALA A 30 -20.02 0.46 3.59
N PRO A 31 -18.69 0.34 3.75
CA PRO A 31 -17.89 -0.57 2.95
C PRO A 31 -18.33 -2.02 3.17
N LEU A 32 -18.62 -2.74 2.07
CA LEU A 32 -19.08 -4.14 2.06
C LEU A 32 -17.92 -5.16 2.19
N TYR A 33 -16.78 -4.75 2.76
CA TYR A 33 -15.61 -5.60 2.95
C TYR A 33 -15.07 -5.48 4.38
N SER A 34 -14.38 -6.52 4.82
CA SER A 34 -13.58 -6.52 6.05
C SER A 34 -12.09 -6.51 5.70
N ILE A 35 -11.27 -5.95 6.59
CA ILE A 35 -9.84 -5.72 6.37
C ILE A 35 -9.04 -6.71 7.20
N HIS A 36 -8.11 -7.42 6.57
CA HIS A 36 -7.39 -8.51 7.20
C HIS A 36 -5.90 -8.48 6.88
N PHE A 37 -5.13 -9.18 7.70
CA PHE A 37 -3.74 -9.53 7.44
C PHE A 37 -3.56 -11.04 7.60
N ASN A 38 -2.85 -11.67 6.68
CA ASN A 38 -2.54 -13.09 6.78
C ASN A 38 -1.36 -13.36 7.75
N GLN A 39 -0.95 -14.62 7.86
CA GLN A 39 0.19 -15.02 8.70
C GLN A 39 1.51 -14.37 8.26
N ALA A 40 1.65 -14.04 6.98
CA ALA A 40 2.82 -13.38 6.40
C ALA A 40 2.74 -11.84 6.49
N GLU A 41 1.79 -11.29 7.25
CA GLU A 41 1.56 -9.85 7.42
C GLU A 41 1.11 -9.13 6.14
N GLU A 42 0.57 -9.86 5.16
CA GLU A 42 0.08 -9.29 3.92
C GLU A 42 -1.37 -8.82 4.07
N LEU A 43 -1.64 -7.59 3.64
CA LEU A 43 -2.97 -6.99 3.66
C LEU A 43 -3.87 -7.62 2.59
N PHE A 44 -5.07 -8.01 2.99
CA PHE A 44 -6.14 -8.36 2.08
C PHE A 44 -7.49 -7.84 2.58
N ILE A 45 -8.43 -7.68 1.66
CA ILE A 45 -9.83 -7.45 2.01
C ILE A 45 -10.65 -8.69 1.70
N LYS A 46 -11.62 -9.00 2.57
CA LYS A 46 -12.60 -10.05 2.35
C LYS A 46 -13.90 -9.45 1.85
N THR A 47 -14.28 -9.78 0.62
CA THR A 47 -15.51 -9.32 -0.03
C THR A 47 -16.69 -10.26 0.24
N ALA A 48 -17.92 -9.74 0.17
CA ALA A 48 -19.13 -10.55 0.32
C ALA A 48 -19.29 -11.56 -0.83
N GLU A 49 -19.12 -11.07 -2.05
CA GLU A 49 -19.19 -11.84 -3.30
C GLU A 49 -17.78 -12.14 -3.84
N PRO A 50 -17.59 -13.27 -4.56
CA PRO A 50 -16.30 -13.59 -5.14
C PRO A 50 -15.99 -12.73 -6.37
N LEU A 51 -14.72 -12.36 -6.51
CA LEU A 51 -14.15 -11.83 -7.75
C LEU A 51 -13.73 -13.00 -8.65
N PHE A 52 -14.02 -12.89 -9.95
CA PHE A 52 -13.55 -13.84 -10.96
C PHE A 52 -12.34 -13.27 -11.68
N VAL A 53 -11.21 -13.94 -11.54
CA VAL A 53 -9.94 -13.56 -12.19
C VAL A 53 -9.72 -14.46 -13.40
N PRO A 54 -9.66 -13.89 -14.63
CA PRO A 54 -9.37 -14.64 -15.83
C PRO A 54 -7.91 -15.10 -15.87
N ARG A 55 -7.56 -15.96 -16.83
CA ARG A 55 -6.17 -16.33 -17.09
C ARG A 55 -5.37 -15.09 -17.49
N LEU A 56 -4.22 -14.92 -16.86
CA LEU A 56 -3.27 -13.84 -17.13
C LEU A 56 -1.92 -14.44 -17.53
N PRO A 57 -1.15 -13.77 -18.40
CA PRO A 57 0.23 -14.18 -18.68
C PRO A 57 1.08 -14.08 -17.40
N ILE A 58 1.99 -15.04 -17.22
CA ILE A 58 2.96 -15.05 -16.12
C ILE A 58 4.23 -14.26 -16.50
N HIS A 59 4.48 -14.10 -17.79
CA HIS A 59 5.68 -13.45 -18.33
C HIS A 59 5.32 -12.23 -19.17
N HIS A 60 6.15 -11.19 -19.06
CA HIS A 60 6.12 -9.99 -19.90
C HIS A 60 7.54 -9.46 -20.05
N ASP A 61 7.88 -8.98 -21.25
CA ASP A 61 9.16 -8.32 -21.47
C ASP A 61 9.12 -6.91 -20.87
N ILE A 62 9.87 -6.69 -19.79
CA ILE A 62 9.90 -5.41 -19.05
C ILE A 62 10.30 -4.21 -19.93
N LYS A 63 10.99 -4.44 -21.05
CA LYS A 63 11.34 -3.37 -22.01
C LYS A 63 10.11 -2.88 -22.80
N ARG A 64 9.08 -3.72 -22.93
CA ARG A 64 7.80 -3.35 -23.57
C ARG A 64 6.94 -2.60 -22.57
N GLN A 65 6.88 -1.29 -22.75
CA GLN A 65 6.10 -0.40 -21.87
C GLN A 65 4.58 -0.52 -22.07
N THR A 66 4.16 -1.11 -23.19
CA THR A 66 2.75 -1.34 -23.52
C THR A 66 2.42 -2.83 -23.38
N PRO A 67 1.32 -3.19 -22.69
CA PRO A 67 0.88 -4.57 -22.58
C PRO A 67 0.18 -5.05 -23.85
N ASP A 68 0.13 -6.36 -24.03
CA ASP A 68 -0.61 -6.97 -25.15
C ASP A 68 -2.13 -6.84 -24.97
N ALA A 69 -2.86 -6.74 -26.07
CA ALA A 69 -4.32 -6.56 -26.06
C ALA A 69 -5.10 -7.64 -25.26
N PRO A 70 -4.74 -8.94 -25.29
CA PRO A 70 -5.41 -9.94 -24.46
C PRO A 70 -5.27 -9.67 -22.95
N TYR A 71 -4.09 -9.22 -22.50
CA TYR A 71 -3.86 -8.87 -21.10
C TYR A 71 -4.79 -7.72 -20.66
N ILE A 72 -4.84 -6.65 -21.45
CA ILE A 72 -5.69 -5.50 -21.13
C ILE A 72 -7.16 -5.87 -21.07
N ARG A 73 -7.65 -6.75 -21.96
CA ARG A 73 -9.03 -7.24 -21.90
C ARG A 73 -9.31 -7.97 -20.59
N SER A 74 -8.41 -8.88 -20.19
CA SER A 74 -8.50 -9.62 -18.92
C SER A 74 -8.51 -8.67 -17.71
N VAL A 75 -7.63 -7.67 -17.67
CA VAL A 75 -7.59 -6.69 -16.58
C VAL A 75 -8.85 -5.81 -16.60
N ALA A 76 -9.35 -5.40 -17.76
CA ALA A 76 -10.59 -4.63 -17.86
C ALA A 76 -11.81 -5.41 -17.35
N ASP A 77 -11.89 -6.72 -17.58
CA ASP A 77 -12.92 -7.58 -17.00
C ASP A 77 -12.86 -7.61 -15.47
N VAL A 78 -11.65 -7.69 -14.89
CA VAL A 78 -11.45 -7.61 -13.43
C VAL A 78 -11.86 -6.23 -12.91
N VAL A 79 -11.42 -5.15 -13.54
CA VAL A 79 -11.75 -3.78 -13.11
C VAL A 79 -13.26 -3.54 -13.17
N ARG A 80 -13.95 -3.98 -14.22
CA ARG A 80 -15.42 -3.86 -14.30
C ARG A 80 -16.14 -4.59 -13.16
N GLN A 81 -15.63 -5.73 -12.71
CA GLN A 81 -16.17 -6.42 -11.53
C GLN A 81 -15.91 -5.60 -10.26
N LEU A 82 -14.68 -5.10 -10.07
CA LEU A 82 -14.34 -4.27 -8.91
C LEU A 82 -15.15 -2.97 -8.85
N CYS A 83 -15.38 -2.31 -9.99
CA CYS A 83 -16.22 -1.11 -10.06
C CYS A 83 -17.67 -1.37 -9.60
N LYS A 84 -18.18 -2.59 -9.82
CA LYS A 84 -19.53 -2.99 -9.36
C LYS A 84 -19.54 -3.40 -7.89
N MET A 85 -18.55 -4.20 -7.47
CA MET A 85 -18.49 -4.76 -6.12
C MET A 85 -18.01 -3.74 -5.07
N LEU A 86 -17.12 -2.83 -5.46
CA LEU A 86 -16.40 -1.90 -4.59
C LEU A 86 -16.36 -0.47 -5.18
N PRO A 87 -17.50 0.12 -5.60
CA PRO A 87 -17.52 1.41 -6.27
C PRO A 87 -16.84 2.52 -5.45
N ASN A 88 -17.05 2.53 -4.13
CA ASN A 88 -16.46 3.51 -3.21
C ASN A 88 -14.93 3.41 -3.12
N CYS A 89 -14.37 2.22 -3.36
CA CYS A 89 -12.92 2.00 -3.35
C CYS A 89 -12.29 2.46 -4.66
N MET A 90 -12.97 2.19 -5.78
CA MET A 90 -12.47 2.51 -7.12
C MET A 90 -12.70 3.98 -7.51
N ALA A 91 -13.63 4.67 -6.85
CA ALA A 91 -13.97 6.06 -7.13
C ALA A 91 -12.73 6.98 -7.09
N GLY A 92 -12.57 7.76 -8.17
CA GLY A 92 -11.49 8.73 -8.35
C GLY A 92 -10.12 8.13 -8.67
N LEU A 93 -10.00 6.81 -8.84
CA LEU A 93 -8.73 6.18 -9.21
C LEU A 93 -8.45 6.26 -10.71
N SER A 94 -7.17 6.19 -11.06
CA SER A 94 -6.69 6.01 -12.43
C SER A 94 -5.80 4.78 -12.51
N TYR A 95 -6.01 3.95 -13.53
CA TYR A 95 -5.20 2.76 -13.81
C TYR A 95 -3.94 3.12 -14.60
N PHE A 96 -2.86 2.40 -14.28
CA PHE A 96 -1.70 2.27 -15.15
C PHE A 96 -1.14 0.85 -15.13
N PHE A 97 -0.45 0.51 -16.21
CA PHE A 97 0.27 -0.75 -16.34
C PHE A 97 1.72 -0.60 -15.87
N ASP A 98 2.15 -1.50 -14.99
CA ASP A 98 3.53 -1.66 -14.59
C ASP A 98 4.12 -2.91 -15.29
N PRO A 99 5.07 -2.76 -16.22
CA PRO A 99 5.68 -3.89 -16.92
C PRO A 99 6.54 -4.78 -16.01
N GLY A 100 6.91 -4.32 -14.81
CA GLY A 100 7.66 -5.09 -13.81
C GLY A 100 6.78 -5.97 -12.92
N GLU A 101 5.50 -5.65 -12.78
CA GLU A 101 4.55 -6.36 -11.90
C GLU A 101 3.22 -6.62 -12.63
N ILE A 102 3.25 -7.43 -13.69
CA ILE A 102 2.07 -7.63 -14.56
C ILE A 102 0.87 -8.29 -13.87
N LEU A 103 1.09 -9.06 -12.81
CA LEU A 103 0.01 -9.64 -12.00
C LEU A 103 -0.48 -8.68 -10.91
N LYS A 104 0.04 -7.45 -10.86
CA LYS A 104 -0.39 -6.41 -9.93
C LYS A 104 -0.89 -5.17 -10.66
N PRO A 105 -2.12 -5.17 -11.22
CA PRO A 105 -2.70 -3.96 -11.76
C PRO A 105 -2.65 -2.81 -10.74
N CYS A 106 -2.12 -1.67 -11.20
CA CYS A 106 -1.84 -0.52 -10.36
C CYS A 106 -2.87 0.59 -10.58
N PHE A 107 -3.32 1.20 -9.49
CA PHE A 107 -4.26 2.30 -9.48
C PHE A 107 -3.71 3.42 -8.61
N TYR A 108 -4.00 4.67 -8.98
CA TYR A 108 -3.53 5.81 -8.22
C TYR A 108 -4.53 6.94 -8.12
N HIS A 109 -4.29 7.81 -7.14
CA HIS A 109 -4.91 9.13 -7.03
C HIS A 109 -3.89 10.13 -6.46
N LEU A 110 -4.00 11.39 -6.85
CA LEU A 110 -3.16 12.46 -6.31
C LEU A 110 -3.95 13.31 -5.32
N TYR A 111 -3.42 13.45 -4.12
CA TYR A 111 -3.93 14.37 -3.11
C TYR A 111 -3.01 15.57 -2.97
N LYS A 112 -3.60 16.75 -2.78
CA LYS A 112 -2.88 17.97 -2.40
C LYS A 112 -3.27 18.36 -0.98
N LEU A 113 -2.27 18.60 -0.14
CA LEU A 113 -2.47 19.11 1.21
C LEU A 113 -1.42 20.21 1.46
N GLU A 114 -1.91 21.42 1.69
CA GLU A 114 -1.08 22.64 1.65
C GLU A 114 -0.28 22.71 0.33
N ASP A 115 1.03 22.92 0.41
CA ASP A 115 1.95 22.96 -0.74
C ASP A 115 2.54 21.58 -1.11
N ASN A 116 2.09 20.49 -0.47
CA ASN A 116 2.64 19.14 -0.69
C ASN A 116 1.66 18.26 -1.48
N ILE A 117 2.24 17.36 -2.28
CA ILE A 117 1.49 16.39 -3.09
C ILE A 117 1.75 14.99 -2.53
N TYR A 118 0.70 14.18 -2.45
CA TYR A 118 0.72 12.81 -1.99
C TYR A 118 0.14 11.90 -3.05
N LEU A 119 0.83 10.81 -3.33
CA LEU A 119 0.35 9.72 -4.17
C LEU A 119 -0.39 8.72 -3.30
N TYR A 120 -1.64 8.46 -3.60
CA TYR A 120 -2.28 7.21 -3.22
C TYR A 120 -1.97 6.17 -4.29
N LEU A 121 -1.43 5.03 -3.90
CA LEU A 121 -1.09 3.91 -4.76
C LEU A 121 -1.74 2.65 -4.23
N LEU A 122 -2.57 2.05 -5.05
CA LEU A 122 -3.22 0.77 -4.83
C LEU A 122 -2.69 -0.23 -5.84
N ARG A 123 -2.08 -1.32 -5.37
CA ARG A 123 -1.71 -2.48 -6.19
C ARG A 123 -2.56 -3.65 -5.78
N LEU A 124 -3.35 -4.19 -6.70
CA LEU A 124 -4.14 -5.39 -6.45
C LEU A 124 -3.34 -6.62 -6.89
N ASP A 125 -3.09 -7.55 -5.99
CA ASP A 125 -2.36 -8.79 -6.28
C ASP A 125 -3.29 -9.85 -6.87
N LEU A 126 -3.09 -10.17 -8.15
CA LEU A 126 -3.81 -11.21 -8.89
C LEU A 126 -3.01 -12.52 -9.01
N GLU A 127 -1.94 -12.68 -8.23
CA GLU A 127 -1.23 -13.95 -8.15
C GLU A 127 -2.12 -15.01 -7.47
N PRO A 128 -2.32 -16.20 -8.10
CA PRO A 128 -3.21 -17.22 -7.58
C PRO A 128 -2.65 -17.86 -6.31
N ARG A 129 -3.28 -17.58 -5.17
CA ARG A 129 -2.97 -18.22 -3.88
C ARG A 129 -3.69 -19.57 -3.78
N HIS A 130 -3.04 -20.64 -4.23
CA HIS A 130 -3.66 -21.95 -4.45
C HIS A 130 -4.47 -22.54 -3.28
N LEU A 131 -4.20 -22.16 -2.03
CA LEU A 131 -4.93 -22.63 -0.85
C LEU A 131 -6.18 -21.80 -0.53
N GLU A 132 -6.40 -20.68 -1.20
CA GLU A 132 -7.45 -19.69 -0.91
C GLU A 132 -8.33 -19.37 -2.12
N ILE A 133 -8.12 -20.07 -3.23
CA ILE A 133 -8.85 -19.86 -4.48
C ILE A 133 -9.57 -21.13 -4.91
N GLU A 134 -10.67 -20.93 -5.64
CA GLU A 134 -11.31 -22.00 -6.39
C GLU A 134 -10.90 -21.89 -7.86
N VAL A 135 -10.24 -22.93 -8.38
CA VAL A 135 -9.77 -22.97 -9.77
C VAL A 135 -10.93 -23.30 -10.70
N LEU A 136 -11.22 -22.37 -11.62
CA LEU A 136 -12.29 -22.50 -12.61
C LEU A 136 -11.79 -23.08 -13.93
N GLN A 137 -10.54 -22.74 -14.29
CA GLN A 137 -9.86 -23.28 -15.46
C GLN A 137 -8.38 -23.45 -15.14
N ALA A 138 -7.80 -24.59 -15.54
CA ALA A 138 -6.38 -24.84 -15.40
C ALA A 138 -5.53 -23.79 -16.15
N GLY A 139 -4.43 -23.40 -15.51
CA GLY A 139 -3.37 -22.60 -16.13
C GLY A 139 -2.39 -23.45 -16.92
N SER A 140 -1.25 -22.86 -17.26
CA SER A 140 -0.09 -23.55 -17.82
C SER A 140 1.20 -22.92 -17.30
N ASN A 141 2.36 -23.28 -17.85
CA ASN A 141 3.63 -22.66 -17.46
C ASN A 141 3.70 -21.17 -17.84
N ASP A 142 2.91 -20.72 -18.82
CA ASP A 142 2.96 -19.35 -19.34
C ASP A 142 1.77 -18.49 -18.90
N ILE A 143 0.72 -19.11 -18.34
CA ILE A 143 -0.53 -18.42 -17.95
C ILE A 143 -1.03 -18.93 -16.60
N THR A 144 -1.53 -18.01 -15.78
CA THR A 144 -2.19 -18.36 -14.53
C THR A 144 -3.48 -19.16 -14.78
N PRO A 145 -3.94 -19.98 -13.82
CA PRO A 145 -5.32 -20.47 -13.84
C PRO A 145 -6.33 -19.32 -13.81
N ALA A 146 -7.52 -19.56 -14.35
CA ALA A 146 -8.67 -18.72 -14.02
C ALA A 146 -9.24 -19.20 -12.69
N TYR A 147 -9.61 -18.27 -11.81
CA TYR A 147 -10.04 -18.61 -10.46
C TYR A 147 -11.08 -17.64 -9.90
N SER A 148 -11.83 -18.08 -8.89
CA SER A 148 -12.68 -17.25 -8.05
C SER A 148 -12.05 -17.10 -6.66
N THR A 149 -12.19 -15.92 -6.07
CA THR A 149 -11.77 -15.67 -4.68
C THR A 149 -12.59 -14.58 -4.00
N LYS A 150 -12.73 -14.67 -2.68
CA LYS A 150 -13.26 -13.57 -1.83
C LYS A 150 -12.16 -12.78 -1.15
N HIS A 151 -10.90 -13.20 -1.27
CA HIS A 151 -9.75 -12.56 -0.62
C HIS A 151 -8.98 -11.77 -1.68
N LEU A 152 -9.04 -10.44 -1.58
CA LEU A 152 -8.33 -9.54 -2.47
C LEU A 152 -7.10 -8.99 -1.76
N TYR A 153 -5.94 -9.55 -2.10
CA TYR A 153 -4.65 -9.13 -1.58
C TYR A 153 -4.21 -7.84 -2.25
N LEU A 154 -3.68 -6.89 -1.47
CA LEU A 154 -3.36 -5.57 -2.00
C LEU A 154 -2.30 -4.82 -1.19
N GLU A 155 -1.57 -3.96 -1.88
CA GLU A 155 -0.79 -2.88 -1.28
C GLU A 155 -1.61 -1.58 -1.41
N SER A 156 -1.89 -0.90 -0.30
CA SER A 156 -2.65 0.37 -0.29
C SER A 156 -1.89 1.41 0.53
N GLU A 157 -1.28 2.36 -0.17
CA GLU A 157 -0.23 3.21 0.39
C GLU A 157 -0.46 4.69 0.03
N LEU A 158 -0.17 5.58 0.96
CA LEU A 158 0.01 7.01 0.73
C LEU A 158 1.50 7.34 0.79
N ILE A 159 2.00 7.96 -0.27
CA ILE A 159 3.42 8.18 -0.50
C ILE A 159 3.64 9.69 -0.72
N PRO A 160 4.51 10.36 0.04
CA PRO A 160 4.85 11.76 -0.20
C PRO A 160 5.64 11.91 -1.50
N LEU A 161 5.25 12.87 -2.33
CA LEU A 161 5.94 13.18 -3.59
C LEU A 161 6.78 14.45 -3.46
N GLU A 162 7.90 14.45 -4.18
CA GLU A 162 8.68 15.65 -4.45
C GLU A 162 8.09 16.39 -5.66
N ALA A 163 7.74 15.66 -6.71
CA ALA A 163 7.16 16.21 -7.92
C ALA A 163 6.30 15.18 -8.69
N VAL A 164 5.42 15.69 -9.55
CA VAL A 164 4.70 14.90 -10.55
C VAL A 164 5.21 15.32 -11.92
N MET A 165 5.72 14.36 -12.70
CA MET A 165 6.23 14.60 -14.05
C MET A 165 5.09 14.47 -15.05
N TRP A 166 4.90 15.52 -15.84
CA TRP A 166 3.86 15.60 -16.87
C TRP A 166 4.49 15.62 -18.25
N GLU A 167 3.83 14.98 -19.21
CA GLU A 167 4.17 15.07 -20.62
C GLU A 167 2.89 15.06 -21.45
N ASN A 168 2.73 16.04 -22.34
CA ASN A 168 1.53 16.18 -23.20
C ASN A 168 0.20 16.12 -22.41
N GLY A 169 0.18 16.70 -21.20
CA GLY A 169 -1.00 16.72 -20.33
C GLY A 169 -1.31 15.41 -19.61
N ARG A 170 -0.45 14.38 -19.72
CA ARG A 170 -0.57 13.11 -19.00
C ARG A 170 0.54 12.95 -17.96
N VAL A 171 0.24 12.23 -16.89
CA VAL A 171 1.25 11.90 -15.89
C VAL A 171 2.18 10.83 -16.45
N ARG A 172 3.49 11.08 -16.41
CA ARG A 172 4.53 10.16 -16.88
C ARG A 172 5.30 9.50 -15.74
N ALA A 173 5.49 10.20 -14.63
CA ALA A 173 6.15 9.63 -13.46
C ALA A 173 5.79 10.38 -12.18
N PHE A 174 5.91 9.70 -11.05
CA PHE A 174 5.87 10.28 -9.71
C PHE A 174 7.27 10.28 -9.13
N VAL A 175 7.81 11.46 -8.81
CA VAL A 175 9.12 11.59 -8.14
C VAL A 175 8.89 11.54 -6.64
N LEU A 176 9.47 10.56 -5.98
CA LEU A 176 9.20 10.30 -4.56
C LEU A 176 10.02 11.25 -3.69
N LYS A 177 9.42 11.71 -2.58
CA LYS A 177 10.13 12.54 -1.59
C LYS A 177 10.96 11.64 -0.69
N GLN A 178 12.27 11.58 -0.90
CA GLN A 178 13.17 10.76 -0.09
C GLN A 178 13.60 11.51 1.17
N LEU A 179 13.34 10.90 2.33
CA LEU A 179 13.76 11.42 3.63
C LEU A 179 15.04 10.73 4.12
N ILE A 180 15.34 9.54 3.59
CA ILE A 180 16.34 8.63 4.13
C ILE A 180 17.49 8.54 3.13
N SER A 181 18.72 8.81 3.58
CA SER A 181 19.88 9.05 2.71
C SER A 181 20.34 7.79 1.99
N GLN A 182 20.28 6.63 2.67
CA GLN A 182 20.42 5.28 2.14
C GLN A 182 20.05 4.31 3.26
N THR A 183 19.18 3.34 3.00
CA THR A 183 18.79 2.32 4.00
C THR A 183 19.85 1.21 4.19
N TRP A 184 21.10 1.47 3.81
CA TRP A 184 22.20 0.51 3.80
C TRP A 184 23.30 0.91 4.80
N ILE A 185 23.48 0.10 5.84
CA ILE A 185 24.80 -0.17 6.44
C ILE A 185 25.07 -1.66 6.23
N GLY A 186 26.29 -1.98 5.79
CA GLY A 186 26.63 -3.23 5.12
C GLY A 186 26.45 -4.52 5.92
N GLU A 187 26.38 -5.62 5.17
CA GLU A 187 26.70 -6.95 5.67
C GLU A 187 27.61 -7.69 4.70
N THR A 188 28.74 -8.17 5.23
CA THR A 188 29.51 -9.28 4.68
C THR A 188 28.82 -10.60 5.05
N GLY A 189 28.29 -11.33 4.08
CA GLY A 189 27.73 -12.67 4.30
C GLY A 189 27.32 -13.38 3.01
N LYS A 190 27.77 -14.64 2.84
CA LYS A 190 27.51 -15.49 1.68
C LYS A 190 26.15 -16.19 1.81
N GLY A 191 25.32 -16.12 0.75
CA GLY A 191 24.23 -17.06 0.50
C GLY A 191 22.82 -16.54 0.75
N TYR A 192 22.06 -16.39 -0.33
CA TYR A 192 20.59 -16.35 -0.43
C TYR A 192 19.79 -15.78 0.76
N PHE A 193 19.90 -14.48 1.03
CA PHE A 193 18.79 -13.63 1.53
C PHE A 193 19.22 -12.16 1.35
N VAL A 194 19.07 -11.62 0.13
CA VAL A 194 19.38 -10.21 -0.16
C VAL A 194 18.13 -9.38 0.10
N ARG A 195 17.95 -8.91 1.34
CA ARG A 195 16.99 -7.83 1.66
C ARG A 195 17.58 -6.99 2.82
N GLY A 196 17.62 -5.66 2.65
CA GLY A 196 17.95 -4.69 3.70
C GLY A 196 16.85 -4.53 4.76
N ILE A 197 16.36 -5.64 5.33
CA ILE A 197 15.10 -5.72 6.10
C ILE A 197 15.17 -5.00 7.46
N TRP A 198 16.33 -5.03 8.13
CA TRP A 198 16.37 -4.71 9.56
C TRP A 198 16.10 -3.24 9.87
N MET A 199 16.75 -2.31 9.17
CA MET A 199 16.57 -0.88 9.43
C MET A 199 15.19 -0.39 8.98
N ASP A 200 14.64 -0.92 7.89
CA ASP A 200 13.28 -0.56 7.42
C ASP A 200 12.20 -1.04 8.40
N SER A 201 12.37 -2.23 9.00
CA SER A 201 11.46 -2.73 10.04
C SER A 201 11.52 -1.85 11.29
N ASP A 202 12.72 -1.49 11.76
CA ASP A 202 12.87 -0.68 12.96
C ASP A 202 12.45 0.79 12.73
N LEU A 203 12.67 1.35 11.55
CA LEU A 203 12.10 2.64 11.14
C LEU A 203 10.57 2.58 11.12
N SER A 204 9.98 1.52 10.57
CA SER A 204 8.52 1.36 10.55
C SER A 204 7.94 1.27 11.96
N LYS A 205 8.59 0.52 12.86
CA LYS A 205 8.23 0.50 14.29
C LYS A 205 8.38 1.87 14.92
N PHE A 206 9.48 2.58 14.68
CA PHE A 206 9.73 3.92 15.19
C PHE A 206 8.60 4.88 14.78
N PHE A 207 8.31 4.97 13.48
CA PHE A 207 7.29 5.87 12.93
C PHE A 207 5.90 5.53 13.47
N THR A 208 5.53 4.25 13.47
CA THR A 208 4.22 3.81 13.99
C THR A 208 4.10 4.09 15.49
N ARG A 209 5.09 3.72 16.31
CA ARG A 209 5.03 3.86 17.77
C ARG A 209 4.97 5.31 18.21
N LEU A 210 5.66 6.20 17.49
CA LEU A 210 5.62 7.63 17.75
C LEU A 210 4.19 8.21 17.69
N PHE A 211 3.29 7.63 16.89
CA PHE A 211 1.92 8.10 16.69
C PHE A 211 0.85 7.20 17.34
N LEU A 212 1.24 6.26 18.21
CA LEU A 212 0.31 5.43 18.97
C LEU A 212 0.39 5.71 20.46
N PRO A 213 -0.68 5.51 21.24
CA PRO A 213 -0.59 5.55 22.70
C PRO A 213 0.35 4.45 23.21
N SER A 214 1.03 4.72 24.33
CA SER A 214 1.90 3.75 24.97
C SER A 214 1.11 2.47 25.32
N GLY A 215 1.71 1.31 25.02
CA GLY A 215 1.07 0.01 25.25
C GLY A 215 0.03 -0.42 24.21
N LYS A 216 -0.46 0.47 23.33
CA LYS A 216 -1.40 0.09 22.28
C LYS A 216 -0.75 -0.90 21.31
N ARG A 217 -1.42 -2.03 21.03
CA ARG A 217 -0.97 -3.04 20.06
C ARG A 217 -1.91 -3.05 18.86
N ILE A 218 -1.35 -2.83 17.68
CA ILE A 218 -2.07 -2.92 16.40
C ILE A 218 -1.31 -3.74 15.35
N TYR A 219 -0.21 -4.40 15.73
CA TYR A 219 0.54 -5.29 14.84
C TYR A 219 -0.37 -6.44 14.34
N PRO A 220 -0.31 -6.81 13.04
CA PRO A 220 0.70 -6.42 12.04
C PRO A 220 0.45 -5.12 11.28
N PHE A 221 -0.55 -4.31 11.66
CA PHE A 221 -0.81 -3.03 11.00
C PHE A 221 0.17 -1.95 11.44
N PHE A 222 0.96 -1.45 10.47
CA PHE A 222 1.86 -0.31 10.61
C PHE A 222 1.28 0.91 9.88
N PRO A 223 0.51 1.79 10.55
CA PRO A 223 -0.12 2.95 9.90
C PRO A 223 0.90 3.92 9.30
N LEU A 224 2.13 3.97 9.83
CA LEU A 224 3.24 4.72 9.29
C LEU A 224 4.46 3.79 9.17
N PHE A 225 5.00 3.66 7.98
CA PHE A 225 6.06 2.69 7.68
C PHE A 225 7.12 3.24 6.74
N CYS A 226 8.28 2.59 6.71
CA CYS A 226 9.38 2.91 5.82
C CYS A 226 9.22 2.15 4.50
N LYS A 227 9.07 2.87 3.40
CA LYS A 227 9.17 2.33 2.03
C LYS A 227 9.68 3.44 1.11
N TYR A 228 10.32 3.07 0.01
CA TYR A 228 10.88 4.03 -0.97
C TYR A 228 11.83 5.09 -0.36
N ARG A 229 12.55 4.75 0.72
CA ARG A 229 13.41 5.68 1.49
C ARG A 229 12.65 6.89 2.04
N THR A 230 11.39 6.70 2.39
CA THR A 230 10.55 7.73 2.97
C THR A 230 9.55 7.16 3.97
N VAL A 231 8.85 8.07 4.66
CA VAL A 231 7.73 7.72 5.53
C VAL A 231 6.49 7.63 4.65
N CYS A 232 5.87 6.46 4.59
CA CYS A 232 4.59 6.22 3.93
C CYS A 232 3.50 5.98 4.97
N ALA A 233 2.24 6.12 4.58
CA ALA A 233 1.10 5.71 5.41
C ALA A 233 0.33 4.56 4.77
N ALA A 234 -0.03 3.56 5.57
CA ALA A 234 -0.86 2.45 5.11
C ALA A 234 -2.32 2.90 5.11
N ALA A 235 -3.02 2.68 3.99
CA ALA A 235 -4.40 3.12 3.77
C ALA A 235 -5.36 1.93 3.68
N PRO A 236 -5.63 1.23 4.80
CA PRO A 236 -6.44 0.00 4.80
C PRO A 236 -7.92 0.25 4.48
N VAL A 237 -8.43 1.45 4.79
CA VAL A 237 -9.77 1.88 4.39
C VAL A 237 -9.69 2.51 3.01
N LEU A 238 -10.07 1.75 1.99
CA LEU A 238 -9.86 2.06 0.57
C LEU A 238 -10.77 3.17 0.02
N THR A 239 -11.78 3.61 0.76
CA THR A 239 -12.72 4.64 0.31
C THR A 239 -12.03 5.99 0.11
N GLY A 240 -12.62 6.89 -0.68
CA GLY A 240 -12.09 8.25 -0.88
C GLY A 240 -11.91 8.99 0.45
N SER A 241 -12.93 8.94 1.31
CA SER A 241 -12.88 9.48 2.67
C SER A 241 -11.84 8.80 3.57
N GLY A 242 -11.73 7.47 3.54
CA GLY A 242 -10.74 6.71 4.34
C GLY A 242 -9.30 7.08 3.97
N ARG A 243 -9.00 7.18 2.67
CA ARG A 243 -7.71 7.67 2.16
C ARG A 243 -7.42 9.10 2.62
N ARG A 244 -8.39 10.01 2.48
CA ARG A 244 -8.24 11.41 2.91
C ARG A 244 -8.02 11.55 4.42
N HIS A 245 -8.65 10.69 5.22
CA HIS A 245 -8.49 10.69 6.68
C HIS A 245 -7.05 10.43 7.12
N LEU A 246 -6.19 9.81 6.32
CA LEU A 246 -4.81 9.50 6.73
C LEU A 246 -3.79 10.57 6.31
N LEU A 247 -4.15 11.44 5.37
CA LEU A 247 -3.26 12.50 4.86
C LEU A 247 -2.76 13.45 5.96
N PRO A 248 -3.58 13.94 6.92
CA PRO A 248 -3.11 14.87 7.94
C PRO A 248 -2.02 14.25 8.82
N ALA A 249 -2.18 12.97 9.19
CA ALA A 249 -1.19 12.25 9.98
C ALA A 249 0.12 12.10 9.21
N LEU A 250 0.07 11.57 7.98
CA LEU A 250 1.26 11.43 7.14
C LEU A 250 1.99 12.76 6.93
N HIS A 251 1.24 13.82 6.63
CA HIS A 251 1.78 15.15 6.43
C HIS A 251 2.48 15.70 7.67
N HIS A 252 1.86 15.54 8.84
CA HIS A 252 2.47 15.94 10.11
C HIS A 252 3.70 15.10 10.44
N SER A 253 3.65 13.78 10.22
CA SER A 253 4.78 12.87 10.42
C SER A 253 5.98 13.27 9.57
N VAL A 254 5.78 13.54 8.28
CA VAL A 254 6.86 13.99 7.38
C VAL A 254 7.48 15.31 7.87
N LYS A 255 6.65 16.30 8.26
CA LYS A 255 7.13 17.59 8.78
C LYS A 255 7.93 17.44 10.08
N LEU A 256 7.47 16.59 11.00
CA LEU A 256 8.13 16.35 12.28
C LEU A 256 9.44 15.56 12.13
N LEU A 257 9.44 14.53 11.27
CA LEU A 257 10.55 13.59 11.15
C LEU A 257 11.68 14.12 10.26
N LEU A 258 11.37 14.93 9.24
CA LEU A 258 12.36 15.41 8.26
C LEU A 258 13.60 16.08 8.90
N PRO A 259 13.47 17.02 9.86
CA PRO A 259 14.64 17.67 10.47
C PRO A 259 15.50 16.72 11.31
N GLU A 260 14.91 15.66 11.86
CA GLU A 260 15.53 14.74 12.82
C GLU A 260 15.96 13.42 12.17
N MET A 261 15.66 13.22 10.88
CA MET A 261 15.83 11.95 10.17
C MET A 261 17.28 11.46 10.13
N HIS A 262 18.26 12.36 10.07
CA HIS A 262 19.67 11.99 10.16
C HIS A 262 20.00 11.36 11.52
N GLN A 263 19.55 11.99 12.62
CA GLN A 263 19.80 11.48 13.97
C GLN A 263 19.07 10.16 14.23
N ILE A 264 17.84 10.02 13.73
CA ILE A 264 17.09 8.76 13.79
C ILE A 264 17.86 7.63 13.10
N GLN A 265 18.36 7.88 11.88
CA GLN A 265 19.15 6.89 11.14
C GLN A 265 20.43 6.50 11.88
N GLU A 266 21.23 7.46 12.35
CA GLU A 266 22.46 7.17 13.10
C GLU A 266 22.19 6.37 14.38
N THR A 267 21.09 6.66 15.07
CA THR A 267 20.67 5.88 16.25
C THR A 267 20.35 4.43 15.85
N LEU A 268 19.49 4.23 14.85
CA LEU A 268 19.02 2.90 14.43
C LEU A 268 20.06 2.07 13.67
N ARG A 269 21.13 2.72 13.18
CA ARG A 269 22.32 2.05 12.64
C ARG A 269 23.12 1.32 13.72
N SER A 270 23.07 1.84 14.95
CA SER A 270 23.86 1.33 16.09
C SER A 270 23.04 0.49 17.07
N ALA A 271 21.71 0.57 17.01
CA ALA A 271 20.82 -0.09 17.95
C ALA A 271 19.47 -0.47 17.30
N LYS A 272 18.83 -1.51 17.82
CA LYS A 272 17.44 -1.83 17.46
C LYS A 272 16.50 -0.79 18.05
N PHE A 273 15.35 -0.59 17.41
CA PHE A 273 14.33 0.32 17.94
C PHE A 273 13.83 -0.13 19.33
N ALA A 274 13.82 0.82 20.27
CA ALA A 274 13.19 0.71 21.58
C ALA A 274 12.61 2.07 21.99
N GLU A 275 11.54 2.05 22.80
CA GLU A 275 10.85 3.29 23.22
C GLU A 275 11.65 4.11 24.26
N ASP A 276 12.76 3.58 24.76
CA ASP A 276 13.69 4.26 25.68
C ASP A 276 14.82 5.02 24.95
N LEU A 277 14.90 4.92 23.61
CA LEU A 277 15.90 5.65 22.83
C LEU A 277 15.74 7.17 23.04
N PRO A 278 16.83 7.92 23.33
CA PRO A 278 16.74 9.35 23.63
C PRO A 278 16.07 10.18 22.52
N ILE A 279 16.38 9.87 21.26
CA ILE A 279 15.77 10.55 20.10
C ILE A 279 14.26 10.27 20.00
N TYR A 280 13.82 9.06 20.35
CA TYR A 280 12.41 8.70 20.37
C TYR A 280 11.69 9.48 21.48
N GLN A 281 12.23 9.51 22.69
CA GLN A 281 11.64 10.24 23.82
C GLN A 281 11.52 11.74 23.53
N LYS A 282 12.60 12.36 23.00
CA LYS A 282 12.61 13.76 22.55
C LYS A 282 11.47 14.06 21.58
N LEU A 283 11.36 13.26 20.50
CA LEU A 283 10.30 13.44 19.49
C LEU A 283 8.91 13.18 20.06
N ARG A 284 8.79 12.20 20.94
CA ARG A 284 7.54 11.84 21.59
C ARG A 284 7.02 12.98 22.44
N GLU A 285 7.87 13.63 23.24
CA GLU A 285 7.53 14.79 24.05
C GLU A 285 7.04 15.98 23.22
N GLN A 286 7.68 16.22 22.06
CA GLN A 286 7.30 17.28 21.13
C GLN A 286 5.96 17.01 20.42
N LEU A 287 5.56 15.75 20.28
CA LEU A 287 4.36 15.38 19.54
C LEU A 287 3.09 15.71 20.35
N PRO A 288 2.20 16.60 19.86
CA PRO A 288 0.94 16.91 20.51
C PRO A 288 0.06 15.68 20.75
N GLU A 289 -0.71 15.69 21.84
CA GLU A 289 -1.53 14.56 22.29
C GLU A 289 -2.50 14.07 21.19
N ARG A 290 -3.15 14.99 20.46
CA ARG A 290 -4.06 14.64 19.36
C ARG A 290 -3.44 13.68 18.32
N TRP A 291 -2.14 13.80 18.06
CA TRP A 291 -1.45 12.97 17.08
C TRP A 291 -1.04 11.62 17.65
N ARG A 292 -0.79 11.54 18.97
CA ARG A 292 -0.55 10.26 19.68
C ARG A 292 -1.78 9.37 19.69
N HIS A 293 -2.96 9.98 19.60
CA HIS A 293 -4.26 9.29 19.60
C HIS A 293 -4.89 9.22 18.21
N TYR A 294 -4.20 9.65 17.15
CA TYR A 294 -4.78 9.74 15.80
C TYR A 294 -5.28 8.38 15.31
N PHE A 295 -4.46 7.34 15.48
CA PHE A 295 -4.78 5.98 15.08
C PHE A 295 -5.59 5.23 16.15
N ASN A 296 -6.32 5.94 17.03
CA ASN A 296 -7.14 5.29 18.03
C ASN A 296 -8.36 4.56 17.47
N CYS A 297 -8.83 4.97 16.29
CA CYS A 297 -9.92 4.31 15.56
C CYS A 297 -9.61 2.89 15.08
N PHE A 298 -8.34 2.47 15.09
CA PHE A 298 -7.92 1.13 14.66
C PHE A 298 -7.68 0.19 15.84
N SER A 299 -8.13 -1.05 15.75
CA SER A 299 -7.74 -2.14 16.67
C SER A 299 -7.55 -3.45 15.90
N MET A 300 -6.79 -4.37 16.49
CA MET A 300 -6.45 -5.64 15.86
C MET A 300 -6.98 -6.81 16.67
N GLU A 301 -7.61 -7.76 15.99
CA GLU A 301 -8.08 -9.02 16.55
C GLU A 301 -7.37 -10.18 15.84
N SER A 302 -6.82 -11.14 16.58
CA SER A 302 -6.22 -12.35 15.97
C SER A 302 -7.21 -13.50 16.02
N TYR A 303 -7.32 -14.25 14.93
CA TYR A 303 -8.16 -15.45 14.85
C TYR A 303 -7.48 -16.56 14.04
N LEU A 304 -8.07 -17.76 14.04
CA LEU A 304 -7.66 -18.86 13.15
C LEU A 304 -8.66 -18.97 12.00
N ASN A 305 -8.17 -19.05 10.77
CA ASN A 305 -9.01 -19.23 9.60
C ASN A 305 -9.50 -20.69 9.45
N GLU A 306 -10.22 -20.98 8.37
CA GLU A 306 -10.79 -22.30 8.09
C GLU A 306 -9.73 -23.42 7.95
N ASN A 307 -8.47 -23.05 7.68
CA ASN A 307 -7.32 -23.94 7.57
C ASN A 307 -6.45 -23.94 8.84
N GLU A 308 -6.96 -23.43 9.96
CA GLU A 308 -6.23 -23.29 11.24
C GLU A 308 -4.96 -22.41 11.16
N HIS A 309 -4.84 -21.56 10.13
CA HIS A 309 -3.77 -20.58 10.05
C HIS A 309 -4.15 -19.29 10.78
N LYS A 310 -3.18 -18.70 11.46
CA LYS A 310 -3.38 -17.44 12.19
C LYS A 310 -3.51 -16.27 11.22
N GLU A 311 -4.60 -15.53 11.35
CA GLU A 311 -4.89 -14.29 10.64
C GLU A 311 -5.23 -13.17 11.63
N TYR A 312 -5.34 -11.95 11.11
CA TYR A 312 -5.64 -10.77 11.90
C TYR A 312 -6.72 -9.93 11.22
N LEU A 313 -7.77 -9.59 11.96
CA LEU A 313 -8.84 -8.68 11.54
C LEU A 313 -8.54 -7.27 12.05
N LEU A 314 -8.50 -6.30 11.14
CA LEU A 314 -8.35 -4.88 11.46
C LEU A 314 -9.74 -4.24 11.59
N HIS A 315 -10.09 -3.88 12.81
CA HIS A 315 -11.28 -3.09 13.11
C HIS A 315 -11.00 -1.60 12.89
N HIS A 316 -12.00 -0.89 12.37
CA HIS A 316 -11.95 0.55 12.17
C HIS A 316 -13.28 1.21 12.54
N GLU A 317 -13.26 2.06 13.58
CA GLU A 317 -14.40 2.89 13.95
C GLU A 317 -14.42 4.16 13.10
N HIS A 318 -15.43 4.32 12.24
CA HIS A 318 -15.62 5.57 11.51
C HIS A 318 -16.05 6.67 12.47
N LYS A 319 -15.09 7.50 12.92
CA LYS A 319 -15.41 8.77 13.58
C LYS A 319 -15.51 9.84 12.49
N PRO A 320 -16.70 10.43 12.23
CA PRO A 320 -16.78 11.58 11.36
C PRO A 320 -15.83 12.65 11.90
N SER A 321 -15.01 13.20 11.02
CA SER A 321 -14.03 14.23 11.38
C SER A 321 -14.81 15.48 11.82
N VAL A 322 -14.47 16.02 13.00
CA VAL A 322 -14.99 17.30 13.52
C VAL A 322 -14.49 18.46 12.66
#